data_AF-A0A352Z1S7-F1
#
_entry.id   AF-A0A352Z1S7-F1
#
_cell.length_a   1.000
_cell.length_b   1.000
_cell.length_c   1.000
_cell.angle_alpha   90.00
_cell.angle_beta   90.00
_cell.angle_gamma   90.00
#
_symmetry.space_group_name_H-M   'P 1'
#
loop_
_entity.id
_entity.type
_entity.pdbx_description
1 polymer ?
#
loop_
_entity_poly.entity_id
_entity_poly.type
_entity_poly.pdbx_seq_one_letter_code
_entity_poly.pdbx_strand_id
1 'polypeptide(L)'
;MKKLFGKFALVALFLSVIHVLPATGQGREDMAKYTSDFRFRDGIYVNFDQVKTNRPIPKAKILTSVDYNDKDFFRELLKSDKIYFYDNMGIRQEVAKNDIWGYARNGVLYIQVQGNYNRITFVGSISHFVADIMTYDPRYSGYPYGYGYYDPYYYSPYYYSPYSYYGNYYSPYGSYYSPYSRNMARSEIKQFIVDFDTGKVLDFDMENTELLLMKDAQLYEEYVRLPRKKKKELMFVYIRKFNEKNPLYLPVN
;
A
#
# COMPACT_ATOMS: atom_id res chain seq x y z
N MET A 1 -2.69 -2.69 -88.44
CA MET A 1 -1.42 -3.00 -89.14
C MET A 1 -0.40 -3.52 -88.15
N LYS A 2 -0.04 -4.80 -88.32
CA LYS A 2 1.28 -5.42 -88.13
C LYS A 2 2.17 -4.98 -86.94
N LYS A 3 2.25 -5.91 -85.97
CA LYS A 3 3.46 -6.56 -85.44
C LYS A 3 4.62 -5.65 -85.01
N LEU A 4 5.04 -5.76 -83.74
CA LEU A 4 6.38 -6.27 -83.45
C LEU A 4 6.43 -6.89 -82.04
N PHE A 5 6.67 -8.19 -82.04
CA PHE A 5 7.06 -9.03 -80.91
C PHE A 5 8.48 -8.66 -80.47
N GLY A 6 8.76 -8.64 -79.17
CA GLY A 6 10.11 -8.38 -78.69
C GLY A 6 10.31 -8.60 -77.20
N LYS A 7 10.24 -9.86 -76.78
CA LYS A 7 10.91 -10.48 -75.61
C LYS A 7 11.54 -9.52 -74.59
N PHE A 8 10.96 -9.42 -73.40
CA PHE A 8 11.72 -9.42 -72.13
C PHE A 8 10.79 -9.91 -71.03
N ALA A 9 10.79 -11.22 -70.83
CA ALA A 9 10.39 -11.81 -69.56
C ALA A 9 11.48 -11.41 -68.55
N LEU A 10 11.21 -10.43 -67.70
CA LEU A 10 12.00 -10.20 -66.51
C LEU A 10 11.06 -10.30 -65.31
N VAL A 11 11.13 -11.48 -64.71
CA VAL A 11 10.48 -11.87 -63.47
C VAL A 11 10.95 -10.92 -62.38
N ALA A 12 10.11 -9.97 -61.99
CA ALA A 12 10.26 -9.24 -60.73
C ALA A 12 9.32 -9.88 -59.71
N LEU A 13 9.70 -11.06 -59.23
CA LEU A 13 9.08 -11.68 -58.07
C LEU A 13 9.54 -10.88 -56.85
N PHE A 14 8.79 -9.83 -56.47
CA PHE A 14 8.95 -9.18 -55.18
C PHE A 14 8.54 -10.18 -54.09
N LEU A 15 9.50 -11.00 -53.66
CA LEU A 15 9.45 -11.72 -52.40
C LEU A 15 9.40 -10.67 -51.29
N SER A 16 8.19 -10.35 -50.82
CA SER A 16 7.99 -9.78 -49.50
C SER A 16 8.46 -10.81 -48.47
N VAL A 17 9.76 -10.82 -48.19
CA VAL A 17 10.29 -11.49 -47.00
C VAL A 17 9.83 -10.65 -45.82
N ILE A 18 8.64 -10.98 -45.31
CA ILE A 18 8.20 -10.53 -44.00
C ILE A 18 9.23 -11.06 -43.03
N HIS A 19 10.15 -10.19 -42.61
CA HIS A 19 11.01 -10.47 -41.48
C HIS A 19 10.10 -10.45 -40.27
N VAL A 20 9.60 -11.62 -39.88
CA VAL A 20 9.09 -11.85 -38.54
C VAL A 20 10.30 -11.69 -37.63
N LEU A 21 10.58 -10.45 -37.22
CA LEU A 21 11.44 -10.20 -36.09
C LEU A 21 10.83 -10.99 -34.93
N PRO A 22 11.55 -11.96 -34.32
CA PRO A 22 11.11 -12.47 -33.05
C PRO A 22 11.08 -11.26 -32.11
N ALA A 23 9.90 -10.91 -31.62
CA ALA A 23 9.76 -9.99 -30.51
C ALA A 23 10.54 -10.61 -29.35
N THR A 24 11.80 -10.20 -29.19
CA THR A 24 12.65 -10.59 -28.07
C THR A 24 11.91 -10.14 -26.81
N GLY A 25 11.60 -11.12 -25.97
CA GLY A 25 10.58 -11.03 -24.93
C GLY A 25 10.71 -9.81 -24.04
N GLN A 26 9.55 -9.37 -23.54
CA GLN A 26 9.52 -8.81 -22.19
C GLN A 26 10.11 -9.90 -21.30
N GLY A 27 11.37 -9.73 -20.90
CA GLY A 27 12.02 -10.64 -19.97
C GLY A 27 11.07 -10.84 -18.80
N ARG A 28 10.65 -12.09 -18.59
CA ARG A 28 9.79 -12.44 -17.46
C ARG A 28 10.60 -12.03 -16.23
N GLU A 29 10.20 -10.97 -15.54
CA GLU A 29 10.85 -10.59 -14.29
C GLU A 29 10.72 -11.78 -13.36
N ASP A 30 11.87 -12.28 -12.89
CA ASP A 30 11.87 -13.36 -11.94
C ASP A 30 11.17 -12.88 -10.67
N MET A 31 10.12 -13.60 -10.28
CA MET A 31 9.32 -13.31 -9.09
C MET A 31 9.74 -14.26 -7.97
N ALA A 32 10.08 -13.71 -6.82
CA ALA A 32 10.39 -14.47 -5.62
C ALA A 32 9.28 -14.33 -4.58
N LYS A 33 9.04 -15.40 -3.82
CA LYS A 33 8.18 -15.36 -2.65
C LYS A 33 8.76 -14.35 -1.64
N TYR A 34 7.91 -13.44 -1.17
CA TYR A 34 8.27 -12.46 -0.16
C TYR A 34 8.75 -13.15 1.13
N THR A 35 9.81 -12.59 1.70
CA THR A 35 10.33 -12.92 3.03
C THR A 35 10.57 -11.62 3.79
N SER A 36 10.72 -11.70 5.12
CA SER A 36 11.04 -10.53 5.96
C SER A 36 12.37 -9.86 5.61
N ASP A 37 13.23 -10.54 4.85
CA ASP A 37 14.53 -10.04 4.40
C ASP A 37 14.44 -9.26 3.10
N PHE A 38 13.29 -9.31 2.42
CA PHE A 38 13.05 -8.47 1.25
C PHE A 38 13.20 -6.98 1.62
N ARG A 39 13.79 -6.22 0.71
CA ARG A 39 14.00 -4.78 0.85
C ARG A 39 13.43 -4.09 -0.38
N PHE A 40 12.44 -3.22 -0.19
CA PHE A 40 11.94 -2.41 -1.31
C PHE A 40 13.02 -1.46 -1.82
N ARG A 41 13.07 -1.18 -3.11
CA ARG A 41 14.02 -0.21 -3.65
C ARG A 41 13.68 1.18 -3.09
N ASP A 42 14.71 1.91 -2.68
CA ASP A 42 14.54 3.23 -2.08
C ASP A 42 14.10 4.25 -3.13
N GLY A 43 13.09 5.06 -2.80
CA GLY A 43 12.53 6.05 -3.71
C GLY A 43 11.04 6.28 -3.48
N ILE A 44 10.43 7.09 -4.36
CA ILE A 44 9.01 7.45 -4.32
C ILE A 44 8.22 6.52 -5.24
N TYR A 45 7.16 5.93 -4.69
CA TYR A 45 6.16 5.16 -5.43
C TYR A 45 4.97 6.08 -5.66
N VAL A 46 4.81 6.56 -6.89
CA VAL A 46 3.69 7.40 -7.29
C VAL A 46 2.40 6.61 -7.27
N ASN A 47 2.42 5.38 -7.79
CA ASN A 47 1.25 4.51 -7.83
C ASN A 47 1.57 3.10 -7.33
N PHE A 48 0.53 2.30 -7.13
CA PHE A 48 0.66 0.96 -6.58
C PHE A 48 1.34 -0.03 -7.55
N ASP A 49 1.24 0.17 -8.86
CA ASP A 49 1.92 -0.70 -9.83
C ASP A 49 3.46 -0.60 -9.70
N GLN A 50 3.98 0.59 -9.38
CA GLN A 50 5.39 0.76 -9.05
C GLN A 50 5.78 -0.04 -7.80
N VAL A 51 4.89 -0.22 -6.83
CA VAL A 51 5.14 -1.00 -5.61
C VAL A 51 5.22 -2.49 -5.94
N LYS A 52 4.24 -3.00 -6.70
CA LYS A 52 4.23 -4.40 -7.16
C LYS A 52 5.45 -4.76 -8.00
N THR A 53 5.90 -3.82 -8.84
CA THR A 53 7.09 -4.00 -9.68
C THR A 53 8.39 -3.55 -8.99
N ASN A 54 8.32 -3.05 -7.76
CA ASN A 54 9.44 -2.52 -6.99
C ASN A 54 10.31 -1.52 -7.79
N ARG A 55 9.66 -0.64 -8.56
CA ARG A 55 10.28 0.35 -9.46
C ARG A 55 9.89 1.78 -9.06
N PRO A 56 10.46 2.31 -7.97
CA PRO A 56 10.21 3.68 -7.55
C PRO A 56 10.92 4.70 -8.45
N ILE A 57 10.58 5.97 -8.27
CA ILE A 57 11.42 7.10 -8.68
C ILE A 57 12.60 7.17 -7.69
N PRO A 58 13.84 6.90 -8.14
CA PRO A 58 15.01 6.95 -7.27
C PRO A 58 15.33 8.39 -6.86
N LYS A 59 15.95 8.57 -5.69
CA LYS A 59 16.34 9.89 -5.17
C LYS A 59 17.07 10.74 -6.20
N ALA A 60 18.01 10.15 -6.95
CA ALA A 60 18.83 10.84 -7.95
C ALA A 60 18.04 11.45 -9.12
N LYS A 61 16.78 11.04 -9.35
CA LYS A 61 15.91 11.62 -10.39
C LYS A 61 15.03 12.75 -9.86
N ILE A 62 15.00 12.97 -8.55
CA ILE A 62 14.14 13.97 -7.91
C ILE A 62 14.84 15.33 -7.95
N LEU A 63 14.13 16.36 -8.38
CA LEU A 63 14.60 17.74 -8.41
C LEU A 63 14.22 18.43 -7.11
N THR A 64 15.21 18.61 -6.22
CA THR A 64 15.01 19.22 -4.91
C THR A 64 16.26 19.92 -4.39
N SER A 65 16.08 20.89 -3.51
CA SER A 65 17.15 21.52 -2.74
C SER A 65 17.50 20.77 -1.45
N VAL A 66 16.71 19.74 -1.09
CA VAL A 66 16.98 18.89 0.08
C VAL A 66 18.25 18.06 -0.19
N ASP A 67 19.13 17.95 0.80
CA ASP A 67 20.32 17.12 0.71
C ASP A 67 19.96 15.63 0.55
N TYR A 68 20.43 15.00 -0.51
CA TYR A 68 20.19 13.59 -0.82
C TYR A 68 20.70 12.61 0.26
N ASN A 69 21.70 13.03 1.03
CA ASN A 69 22.27 12.27 2.14
C ASN A 69 21.53 12.51 3.46
N ASP A 70 20.56 13.42 3.50
CA ASP A 70 19.76 13.65 4.69
C ASP A 70 19.02 12.36 5.07
N LYS A 71 19.19 11.96 6.34
CA LYS A 71 18.42 10.86 6.93
C LYS A 71 16.92 11.14 6.79
N ASP A 72 16.51 12.39 6.83
CA ASP A 72 15.11 12.79 6.78
C ASP A 72 14.68 13.28 5.39
N PHE A 73 15.46 13.00 4.35
CA PHE A 73 15.24 13.41 2.95
C PHE A 73 13.76 13.35 2.52
N PHE A 74 13.10 12.19 2.66
CA PHE A 74 11.71 12.04 2.22
C PHE A 74 10.73 12.87 3.05
N ARG A 75 10.97 13.00 4.35
CA ARG A 75 10.11 13.82 5.22
C ARG A 75 10.20 15.28 4.83
N GLU A 76 11.40 15.79 4.58
CA GLU A 76 11.63 17.17 4.17
C GLU A 76 11.12 17.44 2.75
N LEU A 77 11.38 16.52 1.81
CA LEU A 77 10.89 16.60 0.43
C LEU A 77 9.35 16.67 0.36
N LEU A 78 8.67 15.85 1.17
CA LEU A 78 7.19 15.75 1.18
C LEU A 78 6.52 16.81 2.08
N LYS A 79 7.26 17.83 2.54
CA LYS A 79 6.66 19.07 3.08
C LYS A 79 6.13 19.96 1.96
N SER A 80 6.70 19.89 0.77
CA SER A 80 6.21 20.60 -0.41
C SER A 80 4.94 19.94 -0.96
N ASP A 81 4.02 20.75 -1.49
CA ASP A 81 2.76 20.25 -2.06
C ASP A 81 2.95 19.48 -3.36
N LYS A 82 4.08 19.69 -4.04
CA LYS A 82 4.49 19.00 -5.25
C LYS A 82 5.93 18.56 -5.16
N ILE A 83 6.25 17.46 -5.84
CA ILE A 83 7.62 17.07 -6.15
C ILE A 83 7.83 17.14 -7.65
N TYR A 84 9.08 17.37 -8.05
CA TYR A 84 9.50 17.39 -9.45
C TYR A 84 10.56 16.32 -9.66
N PHE A 85 10.55 15.67 -10.82
CA PHE A 85 11.52 14.62 -11.14
C PHE A 85 11.72 14.48 -12.65
N TYR A 86 12.80 13.85 -13.08
CA TYR A 86 12.97 13.43 -14.47
C TYR A 86 12.44 12.01 -14.67
N ASP A 87 11.63 11.81 -15.72
CA ASP A 87 11.22 10.48 -16.14
C ASP A 87 12.36 9.73 -16.86
N ASN A 88 12.05 8.56 -17.42
CA ASN A 88 13.03 7.74 -18.13
C ASN A 88 13.50 8.34 -19.46
N MET A 89 12.78 9.33 -19.99
CA MET A 89 13.13 10.06 -21.21
C MET A 89 13.87 11.38 -20.89
N GLY A 90 14.11 11.68 -19.62
CA GLY A 90 14.74 12.93 -19.19
C GLY A 90 13.78 14.13 -19.20
N ILE A 91 12.47 13.89 -19.34
CA ILE A 91 11.47 14.96 -19.32
C ILE A 91 11.10 15.25 -17.87
N ARG A 92 11.01 16.54 -17.53
CA ARG A 92 10.59 16.98 -16.19
C ARG A 92 9.10 16.70 -16.00
N GLN A 93 8.79 15.98 -14.95
CA GLN A 93 7.45 15.68 -14.48
C GLN A 93 7.20 16.37 -13.13
N GLU A 94 5.92 16.54 -12.80
CA GLU A 94 5.46 16.97 -11.48
C GLU A 94 4.38 16.02 -10.97
N VAL A 95 4.33 15.84 -9.65
CA VAL A 95 3.22 15.13 -9.00
C VAL A 95 2.90 15.79 -7.66
N ALA A 96 1.59 15.92 -7.38
CA ALA A 96 1.14 16.45 -6.11
C ALA A 96 1.39 15.43 -4.99
N LYS A 97 1.67 15.93 -3.79
CA LYS A 97 1.91 15.11 -2.59
C LYS A 97 0.80 14.10 -2.32
N ASN A 98 -0.44 14.47 -2.60
CA ASN A 98 -1.62 13.63 -2.35
C ASN A 98 -1.84 12.54 -3.40
N ASP A 99 -1.19 12.66 -4.56
CA ASP A 99 -1.26 11.67 -5.65
C ASP A 99 -0.13 10.63 -5.55
N ILE A 100 0.75 10.77 -4.56
CA ILE A 100 1.82 9.82 -4.27
C ILE A 100 1.26 8.70 -3.38
N TRP A 101 1.40 7.45 -3.84
CA TRP A 101 1.03 6.28 -3.05
C TRP A 101 1.90 6.11 -1.79
N GLY A 102 3.22 6.29 -1.91
CA GLY A 102 4.14 6.06 -0.82
C GLY A 102 5.61 6.26 -1.17
N TYR A 103 6.50 5.88 -0.27
CA TYR A 103 7.93 5.82 -0.52
C TYR A 103 8.56 4.63 0.21
N ALA A 104 9.74 4.19 -0.22
CA ALA A 104 10.57 3.31 0.58
C ALA A 104 11.88 3.98 0.97
N ARG A 105 12.33 3.66 2.18
CA ARG A 105 13.59 4.10 2.74
C ARG A 105 14.24 2.96 3.51
N ASN A 106 15.51 2.69 3.22
CA ASN A 106 16.27 1.58 3.77
C ASN A 106 15.51 0.24 3.62
N GLY A 107 14.81 0.05 2.50
CA GLY A 107 14.03 -1.15 2.25
C GLY A 107 12.67 -1.24 2.95
N VAL A 108 12.28 -0.25 3.75
CA VAL A 108 11.00 -0.22 4.48
C VAL A 108 10.00 0.64 3.73
N LEU A 109 8.79 0.12 3.54
CA LEU A 109 7.71 0.77 2.79
C LEU A 109 6.85 1.67 3.71
N TYR A 110 6.55 2.87 3.22
CA TYR A 110 5.69 3.85 3.86
C TYR A 110 4.56 4.23 2.91
N ILE A 111 3.32 4.19 3.40
CA ILE A 111 2.10 4.44 2.62
C ILE A 111 1.46 5.77 3.02
N GLN A 112 0.90 6.48 2.04
CA GLN A 112 0.15 7.71 2.24
C GLN A 112 -1.28 7.40 2.71
N VAL A 113 -1.71 8.06 3.79
CA VAL A 113 -3.11 8.13 4.25
C VAL A 113 -3.37 9.54 4.75
N GLN A 114 -4.40 10.21 4.20
CA GLN A 114 -4.78 11.59 4.58
C GLN A 114 -3.61 12.60 4.56
N GLY A 115 -2.70 12.49 3.58
CA GLY A 115 -1.54 13.37 3.45
C GLY A 115 -0.35 13.04 4.35
N ASN A 116 -0.50 12.06 5.24
CA ASN A 116 0.55 11.56 6.14
C ASN A 116 1.11 10.23 5.64
N TYR A 117 2.39 9.99 5.90
CA TYR A 117 3.09 8.78 5.48
C TYR A 117 3.37 7.88 6.66
N ASN A 118 2.89 6.64 6.60
CA ASN A 118 2.90 5.70 7.71
C ASN A 118 3.63 4.42 7.32
N ARG A 119 4.42 3.87 8.22
CA ARG A 119 5.18 2.63 7.97
C ARG A 119 4.22 1.45 7.84
N ILE A 120 4.40 0.63 6.80
CA ILE A 120 3.75 -0.68 6.74
C ILE A 120 4.46 -1.63 7.70
N THR A 121 3.76 -2.07 8.76
CA THR A 121 4.35 -2.84 9.86
C THR A 121 4.41 -4.33 9.55
N PHE A 122 3.48 -4.83 8.75
CA PHE A 122 3.44 -6.23 8.32
C PHE A 122 3.12 -6.29 6.82
N VAL A 123 4.05 -6.84 6.04
CA VAL A 123 3.93 -6.96 4.58
C VAL A 123 3.58 -8.39 4.21
N GLY A 124 2.62 -8.53 3.30
CA GLY A 124 2.15 -9.78 2.70
C GLY A 124 1.04 -9.49 1.69
N SER A 125 0.39 -10.54 1.17
CA SER A 125 -0.72 -10.40 0.20
C SER A 125 -1.88 -9.57 0.76
N ILE A 126 -2.10 -9.69 2.08
CA ILE A 126 -2.80 -8.70 2.89
C ILE A 126 -1.76 -8.05 3.80
N SER A 127 -1.42 -6.79 3.55
CA SER A 127 -0.51 -6.02 4.39
C SER A 127 -1.29 -5.31 5.50
N HIS A 128 -0.64 -4.99 6.61
CA HIS A 128 -1.24 -4.30 7.76
C HIS A 128 -0.35 -3.15 8.23
N PHE A 129 -0.97 -2.06 8.65
CA PHE A 129 -0.28 -0.89 9.18
C PHE A 129 -1.17 -0.07 10.12
N VAL A 130 -0.55 0.90 10.79
CA VAL A 130 -1.20 1.82 11.72
C VAL A 130 -0.96 3.25 11.25
N ALA A 131 -1.98 4.09 11.30
CA ALA A 131 -1.89 5.48 10.90
C ALA A 131 -2.69 6.40 11.83
N ASP A 132 -2.17 7.62 12.00
CA ASP A 132 -2.90 8.72 12.62
C ASP A 132 -3.83 9.35 11.59
N ILE A 133 -5.14 9.29 11.83
CA ILE A 133 -6.15 9.95 11.00
C ILE A 133 -6.84 11.07 11.76
N MET A 134 -7.20 12.12 11.06
CA MET A 134 -8.04 13.18 11.61
C MET A 134 -9.50 12.76 11.47
N THR A 135 -10.20 12.65 12.60
CA THR A 135 -11.65 12.46 12.64
C THR A 135 -12.31 13.76 13.10
N TYR A 136 -13.36 14.16 12.39
CA TYR A 136 -14.22 15.28 12.78
C TYR A 136 -15.44 14.70 13.49
N ASP A 137 -15.64 15.03 14.77
CA ASP A 137 -16.83 14.64 15.50
C ASP A 137 -18.02 15.52 15.05
N PRO A 138 -19.03 14.98 14.34
CA PRO A 138 -20.18 15.76 13.90
C PRO A 138 -21.16 16.07 15.03
N ARG A 139 -21.03 15.43 16.21
CA ARG A 139 -22.02 15.50 17.30
C ARG A 139 -22.02 16.83 18.05
N TYR A 140 -21.13 17.76 17.68
CA TYR A 140 -21.04 19.09 18.28
C TYR A 140 -21.72 20.20 17.46
N SER A 141 -22.54 19.83 16.46
CA SER A 141 -23.38 20.79 15.74
C SER A 141 -24.86 20.42 15.85
N GLY A 142 -25.51 20.98 16.87
CA GLY A 142 -26.96 21.08 16.96
C GLY A 142 -27.61 20.14 17.97
N TYR A 143 -27.85 20.62 19.19
CA TYR A 143 -29.09 20.44 19.96
C TYR A 143 -29.10 21.42 21.16
N PRO A 144 -29.95 22.46 21.16
CA PRO A 144 -30.27 23.25 22.34
C PRO A 144 -31.34 22.49 23.16
N TYR A 145 -31.00 22.16 24.40
CA TYR A 145 -31.84 21.56 25.44
C TYR A 145 -32.23 20.08 25.26
N GLY A 146 -31.69 19.23 26.15
CA GLY A 146 -32.13 17.85 26.32
C GLY A 146 -31.37 17.14 27.43
N TYR A 147 -31.96 17.08 28.62
CA TYR A 147 -31.53 16.21 29.71
C TYR A 147 -31.52 14.74 29.24
N GLY A 148 -30.41 14.03 29.43
CA GLY A 148 -30.30 12.63 29.00
C GLY A 148 -29.11 11.89 29.61
N TYR A 149 -29.36 11.29 30.76
CA TYR A 149 -28.75 10.07 31.34
C TYR A 149 -27.30 9.71 30.96
N TYR A 150 -26.42 9.94 31.93
CA TYR A 150 -25.09 9.35 32.03
C TYR A 150 -25.23 7.84 32.31
N ASP A 151 -24.84 6.98 31.36
CA ASP A 151 -24.69 5.53 31.58
C ASP A 151 -23.28 5.24 32.15
N PRO A 152 -23.14 4.83 33.43
CA PRO A 152 -21.84 4.72 34.11
C PRO A 152 -21.10 3.38 33.93
N TYR A 153 -21.52 2.48 33.03
CA TYR A 153 -20.96 1.11 32.99
C TYR A 153 -19.93 0.84 31.89
N TYR A 154 -18.91 1.69 31.75
CA TYR A 154 -17.66 1.29 31.07
C TYR A 154 -16.59 0.90 32.10
N TYR A 155 -16.87 -0.19 32.83
CA TYR A 155 -15.91 -0.87 33.69
C TYR A 155 -15.12 -1.88 32.85
N SER A 156 -13.83 -1.62 32.66
CA SER A 156 -12.87 -2.57 32.10
C SER A 156 -12.64 -3.74 33.07
N PRO A 157 -12.80 -5.01 32.64
CA PRO A 157 -12.29 -6.14 33.39
C PRO A 157 -11.19 -6.84 32.60
N TYR A 158 -10.00 -6.80 33.19
CA TYR A 158 -8.95 -7.81 33.14
C TYR A 158 -9.37 -9.15 32.51
N TYR A 159 -8.69 -9.54 31.42
CA TYR A 159 -8.50 -10.93 31.08
C TYR A 159 -7.02 -11.22 30.85
N TYR A 160 -6.47 -11.88 31.87
CA TYR A 160 -5.25 -12.66 31.85
C TYR A 160 -5.41 -13.77 30.78
N SER A 161 -4.56 -13.75 29.76
CA SER A 161 -4.47 -14.83 28.76
C SER A 161 -3.18 -15.62 29.03
N PRO A 162 -3.26 -16.89 29.42
CA PRO A 162 -2.09 -17.72 29.67
C PRO A 162 -1.73 -18.47 28.39
N TYR A 163 -0.93 -17.90 27.50
CA TYR A 163 -0.02 -18.61 26.60
C TYR A 163 0.97 -17.61 26.00
N SER A 164 1.96 -17.26 26.83
CA SER A 164 3.20 -16.60 26.41
C SER A 164 4.03 -17.56 25.58
N TYR A 165 4.29 -17.24 24.30
CA TYR A 165 5.54 -17.66 23.65
C TYR A 165 5.94 -16.82 22.42
N TYR A 166 5.61 -15.52 22.35
CA TYR A 166 6.33 -14.58 21.48
C TYR A 166 6.40 -13.20 22.14
N GLY A 167 7.62 -12.80 22.50
CA GLY A 167 7.93 -11.62 23.31
C GLY A 167 7.69 -10.28 22.61
N ASN A 168 6.87 -9.47 23.25
CA ASN A 168 7.22 -8.16 23.79
C ASN A 168 8.14 -7.25 22.95
N TYR A 169 7.53 -6.51 22.03
CA TYR A 169 7.92 -5.14 21.69
C TYR A 169 6.63 -4.41 21.36
N TYR A 170 6.08 -3.64 22.30
CA TYR A 170 5.32 -2.38 22.09
C TYR A 170 4.51 -2.05 23.35
N SER A 171 5.01 -1.13 24.17
CA SER A 171 4.16 -0.18 24.88
C SER A 171 5.00 0.97 25.45
N PRO A 172 4.96 2.18 24.85
CA PRO A 172 5.40 3.37 25.53
C PRO A 172 4.23 4.36 25.72
N TYR A 173 3.89 4.59 27.00
CA TYR A 173 3.16 5.73 27.57
C TYR A 173 1.65 5.87 27.20
N GLY A 174 0.73 6.15 28.13
CA GLY A 174 0.83 6.98 29.33
C GLY A 174 0.02 8.26 29.09
N SER A 175 -1.30 8.17 29.24
CA SER A 175 -2.27 9.20 28.84
C SER A 175 -2.24 10.42 29.79
N TYR A 176 -1.83 11.58 29.29
CA TYR A 176 -2.03 12.88 29.95
C TYR A 176 -3.28 13.56 29.39
N TYR A 177 -4.30 13.70 30.22
CA TYR A 177 -5.49 14.51 29.97
C TYR A 177 -5.13 16.01 30.08
N SER A 178 -5.51 16.82 29.09
CA SER A 178 -5.56 18.28 29.21
C SER A 178 -6.91 18.80 28.70
N PRO A 179 -7.62 19.66 29.46
CA PRO A 179 -8.97 20.11 29.13
C PRO A 179 -8.93 21.48 28.46
N TYR A 180 -9.16 21.57 27.14
CA TYR A 180 -9.76 22.76 26.53
C TYR A 180 -10.31 22.40 25.14
N SER A 181 -11.63 22.31 25.06
CA SER A 181 -12.38 22.02 23.84
C SER A 181 -12.61 23.29 23.02
N ARG A 182 -12.11 23.29 21.79
CA ARG A 182 -12.63 24.10 20.67
C ARG A 182 -12.59 23.21 19.44
N ASN A 183 -13.76 22.82 18.91
CA ASN A 183 -13.96 22.15 17.60
C ASN A 183 -12.71 21.43 17.08
N MET A 184 -12.28 20.41 17.83
CA MET A 184 -10.98 19.79 17.62
C MET A 184 -11.17 18.61 16.69
N ALA A 185 -10.64 18.71 15.47
CA ALA A 185 -10.25 17.52 14.73
C ALA A 185 -9.40 16.67 15.68
N ARG A 186 -9.87 15.48 16.03
CA ARG A 186 -9.15 14.58 16.92
C ARG A 186 -8.29 13.69 16.05
N SER A 187 -6.99 13.67 16.30
CA SER A 187 -6.13 12.63 15.74
C SER A 187 -6.43 11.33 16.47
N GLU A 188 -6.83 10.30 15.71
CA GLU A 188 -7.08 8.96 16.20
C GLU A 188 -6.14 7.98 15.51
N ILE A 189 -5.48 7.14 16.30
CA ILE A 189 -4.67 6.03 15.79
C ILE A 189 -5.62 4.94 15.30
N LYS A 190 -5.58 4.65 14.00
CA LYS A 190 -6.40 3.61 13.38
C LYS A 190 -5.53 2.56 12.69
N GLN A 191 -6.01 1.32 12.70
CA GLN A 191 -5.39 0.19 12.01
C GLN A 191 -6.00 0.02 10.62
N PHE A 192 -5.17 -0.30 9.65
CA PHE A 192 -5.54 -0.46 8.25
C PHE A 192 -4.94 -1.75 7.68
N ILE A 193 -5.59 -2.27 6.65
CA ILE A 193 -5.10 -3.35 5.82
C ILE A 193 -5.03 -2.91 4.36
N VAL A 194 -4.10 -3.49 3.62
CA VAL A 194 -3.93 -3.25 2.17
C VAL A 194 -4.03 -4.56 1.45
N ASP A 195 -4.93 -4.62 0.48
CA ASP A 195 -4.95 -5.71 -0.48
C ASP A 195 -3.82 -5.51 -1.50
N PHE A 196 -2.82 -6.39 -1.48
CA PHE A 196 -1.65 -6.24 -2.33
C PHE A 196 -1.91 -6.59 -3.81
N ASP A 197 -3.05 -7.19 -4.15
CA ASP A 197 -3.41 -7.41 -5.55
C ASP A 197 -3.88 -6.09 -6.20
N THR A 198 -4.70 -5.33 -5.46
CA THR A 198 -5.41 -4.15 -5.98
C THR A 198 -4.81 -2.83 -5.51
N GLY A 199 -4.04 -2.83 -4.42
CA GLY A 199 -3.53 -1.63 -3.76
C GLY A 199 -4.56 -0.91 -2.90
N LYS A 200 -5.76 -1.49 -2.73
CA LYS A 200 -6.85 -0.87 -1.98
C LYS A 200 -6.54 -0.86 -0.48
N VAL A 201 -6.59 0.32 0.11
CA VAL A 201 -6.49 0.52 1.56
C VAL A 201 -7.88 0.41 2.17
N LEU A 202 -8.01 -0.41 3.21
CA LEU A 202 -9.24 -0.69 3.93
C LEU A 202 -9.02 -0.53 5.44
N ASP A 203 -10.08 -0.22 6.17
CA ASP A 203 -10.05 -0.22 7.62
C ASP A 203 -9.82 -1.65 8.14
N PHE A 204 -9.04 -1.79 9.22
CA PHE A 204 -8.86 -3.09 9.87
C PHE A 204 -10.04 -3.41 10.79
N ASP A 205 -11.13 -3.87 10.19
CA ASP A 205 -12.33 -4.32 10.89
C ASP A 205 -12.76 -5.73 10.42
N MET A 206 -13.81 -6.26 11.04
CA MET A 206 -14.28 -7.63 10.75
C MET A 206 -14.84 -7.77 9.33
N GLU A 207 -15.50 -6.74 8.79
CA GLU A 207 -16.14 -6.78 7.48
C GLU A 207 -15.08 -6.80 6.38
N ASN A 208 -14.12 -5.87 6.46
CA ASN A 208 -12.99 -5.79 5.53
C ASN A 208 -12.05 -7.00 5.66
N THR A 209 -11.84 -7.53 6.87
CA THR A 209 -11.09 -8.77 7.07
C THR A 209 -11.80 -9.94 6.39
N GLU A 210 -13.11 -10.09 6.63
CA GLU A 210 -13.92 -11.15 6.01
C GLU A 210 -13.91 -11.04 4.48
N LEU A 211 -14.06 -9.82 3.94
CA LEU A 211 -13.99 -9.51 2.51
C LEU A 211 -12.67 -9.98 1.87
N LEU A 212 -11.52 -9.68 2.49
CA LEU A 212 -10.23 -10.10 1.93
C LEU A 212 -10.01 -11.61 2.06
N LEU A 213 -10.51 -12.24 3.14
CA LEU A 213 -10.44 -13.68 3.32
C LEU A 213 -11.29 -14.45 2.28
N MET A 214 -12.32 -13.84 1.68
CA MET A 214 -13.12 -14.48 0.61
C MET A 214 -12.29 -14.96 -0.58
N LYS A 215 -11.09 -14.39 -0.78
CA LYS A 215 -10.14 -14.84 -1.80
C LYS A 215 -9.65 -16.28 -1.57
N ASP A 216 -9.77 -16.79 -0.35
CA ASP A 216 -9.48 -18.18 0.02
C ASP A 216 -10.71 -18.83 0.65
N ALA A 217 -11.42 -19.65 -0.14
CA ALA A 217 -12.68 -20.26 0.27
C ALA A 217 -12.57 -21.05 1.59
N GLN A 218 -11.47 -21.78 1.81
CA GLN A 218 -11.32 -22.60 3.01
C GLN A 218 -11.11 -21.74 4.27
N LEU A 219 -10.25 -20.72 4.20
CA LEU A 219 -10.03 -19.81 5.31
C LEU A 219 -11.25 -18.95 5.59
N TYR A 220 -11.95 -18.51 4.54
CA TYR A 220 -13.22 -17.80 4.66
C TYR A 220 -14.25 -18.65 5.42
N GLU A 221 -14.49 -19.89 4.98
CA GLU A 221 -15.43 -20.80 5.64
C GLU A 221 -15.07 -21.06 7.10
N GLU A 222 -13.79 -21.23 7.40
CA GLU A 222 -13.29 -21.39 8.77
C GLU A 222 -13.60 -20.14 9.61
N TYR A 223 -13.31 -18.94 9.08
CA TYR A 223 -13.51 -17.68 9.77
C TYR A 223 -14.98 -17.37 10.01
N VAL A 224 -15.86 -17.58 9.02
CA VAL A 224 -17.29 -17.23 9.13
C VAL A 224 -18.05 -18.07 10.14
N ARG A 225 -17.59 -19.31 10.38
CA ARG A 225 -18.15 -20.21 11.40
C ARG A 225 -17.81 -19.79 12.83
N LEU A 226 -16.84 -18.90 13.03
CA LEU A 226 -16.49 -18.41 14.35
C LEU A 226 -17.57 -17.49 14.94
N PRO A 227 -17.79 -17.55 16.27
CA PRO A 227 -18.58 -16.53 16.95
C PRO A 227 -18.01 -15.13 16.72
N ARG A 228 -18.86 -14.10 16.64
CA ARG A 228 -18.46 -12.70 16.39
C ARG A 228 -17.32 -12.21 17.29
N LYS A 229 -17.34 -12.59 18.57
CA LYS A 229 -16.26 -12.25 19.52
C LYS A 229 -14.91 -12.84 19.08
N LYS A 230 -14.90 -14.10 18.66
CA LYS A 230 -13.70 -14.80 18.17
C LYS A 230 -13.22 -14.27 16.83
N LYS A 231 -14.14 -13.93 15.91
CA LYS A 231 -13.81 -13.24 14.66
C LYS A 231 -12.96 -11.99 14.92
N LYS A 232 -13.41 -11.12 15.84
CA LYS A 232 -12.72 -9.88 16.21
C LYS A 232 -11.35 -10.14 16.86
N GLU A 233 -11.26 -11.09 17.80
CA GLU A 233 -10.01 -11.45 18.47
C GLU A 233 -8.97 -12.04 17.51
N LEU A 234 -9.40 -12.76 16.48
CA LEU A 234 -8.53 -13.56 15.61
C LEU A 234 -8.29 -12.93 14.22
N MET A 235 -8.77 -11.71 13.94
CA MET A 235 -8.62 -11.08 12.61
C MET A 235 -7.17 -11.14 12.09
N PHE A 236 -6.22 -10.69 12.93
CA PHE A 236 -4.81 -10.65 12.55
C PHE A 236 -4.21 -12.06 12.37
N VAL A 237 -4.69 -13.04 13.15
CA VAL A 237 -4.28 -14.44 13.01
C VAL A 237 -4.72 -15.00 11.65
N TYR A 238 -5.95 -14.71 11.23
CA TYR A 238 -6.44 -15.15 9.92
C TYR A 238 -5.76 -14.43 8.76
N ILE A 239 -5.39 -13.16 8.91
CA ILE A 239 -4.54 -12.46 7.92
C ILE A 239 -3.18 -13.17 7.78
N ARG A 240 -2.55 -13.57 8.89
CA ARG A 240 -1.29 -14.33 8.84
C ARG A 240 -1.47 -15.68 8.16
N LYS A 241 -2.49 -16.46 8.54
CA LYS A 241 -2.82 -17.72 7.88
C LYS A 241 -3.05 -17.54 6.37
N PHE A 242 -3.76 -16.48 5.99
CA PHE A 242 -4.00 -16.14 4.59
C PHE A 242 -2.69 -15.87 3.85
N ASN A 243 -1.79 -15.05 4.41
CA ASN A 243 -0.50 -14.73 3.79
C ASN A 243 0.45 -15.94 3.74
N GLU A 244 0.37 -16.87 4.69
CA GLU A 244 1.14 -18.10 4.67
C GLU A 244 0.69 -19.03 3.54
N LYS A 245 -0.63 -19.15 3.34
CA LYS A 245 -1.25 -19.98 2.31
C LYS A 245 -1.23 -19.35 0.91
N ASN A 246 -1.35 -18.03 0.85
CA ASN A 246 -1.38 -17.22 -0.37
C ASN A 246 -0.20 -16.24 -0.31
N PRO A 247 1.03 -16.72 -0.50
CA PRO A 247 2.22 -15.90 -0.32
C PRO A 247 2.31 -14.78 -1.35
N LEU A 248 2.79 -13.62 -0.91
CA LEU A 248 3.09 -12.50 -1.78
C LEU A 248 4.32 -12.85 -2.63
N TYR A 249 4.28 -12.51 -3.92
CA TYR A 249 5.41 -12.60 -4.83
C TYR A 249 5.81 -11.21 -5.31
N LEU A 250 7.11 -10.92 -5.28
CA LEU A 250 7.69 -9.64 -5.71
C LEU A 250 8.86 -9.91 -6.66
N PRO A 251 9.21 -8.94 -7.53
CA PRO A 251 10.38 -9.06 -8.39
C PRO A 251 11.66 -9.24 -7.56
N VAL A 252 12.57 -10.07 -8.05
CA VAL A 252 13.91 -10.22 -7.46
C VAL A 252 14.65 -8.89 -7.56
N ASN A 253 15.30 -8.49 -6.46
CA ASN A 253 16.02 -7.22 -6.34
C ASN A 253 17.31 -7.17 -7.16
#